data_AF-A0A934YL99-F1
#
_entry.id   AF-A0A934YL99-F1
#
_cell.length_a   1.000
_cell.length_b   1.000
_cell.length_c   1.000
_cell.angle_alpha   90.00
_cell.angle_beta   90.00
_cell.angle_gamma   90.00
#
_symmetry.space_group_name_H-M   'P 1'
#
loop_
_entity.id
_entity.type
_entity.pdbx_description
1 polymer ?
#
loop_
_entity_poly.entity_id
_entity_poly.type
_entity_poly.pdbx_seq_one_letter_code
_entity_poly.pdbx_strand_id
1 'polypeptide(L)'
;MIRSRVLFAVLLLGTGSVVAAAPGCSSTGVGDPCVPEQEFDPTFLGFSQKQVNVESKSFQCQTRLCLVNHFRGRVSCPYGQTATGNGISSEACVLPGSPNRPVEGVANSPEGKRVEPQCLNRVADKTVYCSCRCANSKGATDDGANYCACPDGFQCEQLVDPTGQGNEGLTGGYCIKQNTKYDPAVDCTGDCDKSNPKTQCKGEVEGAKPAAAGADAGK
;
A
#
# COMPACT_ATOMS: atom_id res chain seq x y z
N MET A 1 -67.85 38.57 42.78
CA MET A 1 -66.48 37.99 42.73
C MET A 1 -66.41 37.16 41.45
N ILE A 2 -66.14 37.73 40.28
CA ILE A 2 -64.84 38.08 39.66
C ILE A 2 -63.98 36.87 39.24
N ARG A 3 -63.93 36.67 37.90
CA ARG A 3 -62.89 36.08 37.00
C ARG A 3 -62.71 34.56 37.01
N SER A 4 -63.00 33.78 35.95
CA SER A 4 -62.75 33.88 34.49
C SER A 4 -61.29 33.58 34.07
N ARG A 5 -61.18 32.60 33.14
CA ARG A 5 -60.17 32.35 32.10
C ARG A 5 -59.11 31.23 32.29
N VAL A 6 -59.36 30.14 31.55
CA VAL A 6 -58.56 29.59 30.43
C VAL A 6 -57.03 29.54 30.61
N LEU A 7 -56.46 28.33 30.49
CA LEU A 7 -55.44 27.99 29.47
C LEU A 7 -55.04 26.51 29.55
N PHE A 8 -55.44 25.76 28.52
CA PHE A 8 -54.84 24.49 28.10
C PHE A 8 -53.37 24.75 27.74
N ALA A 9 -52.44 24.02 28.36
CA ALA A 9 -51.06 23.93 27.90
C ALA A 9 -50.76 22.46 27.59
N VAL A 10 -50.99 22.09 26.33
CA VAL A 10 -50.54 20.82 25.75
C VAL A 10 -49.03 20.90 25.60
N LEU A 11 -48.29 20.18 26.45
CA LEU A 11 -46.85 19.98 26.29
C LEU A 11 -46.61 18.99 25.14
N LEU A 12 -46.33 19.53 23.95
CA LEU A 12 -45.79 18.77 22.83
C LEU A 12 -44.34 18.38 23.17
N LEU A 13 -44.16 17.13 23.61
CA LEU A 13 -42.87 16.44 23.62
C LEU A 13 -42.42 16.23 22.17
N GLY A 14 -41.79 17.25 21.59
CA GLY A 14 -41.08 17.14 20.33
C GLY A 14 -39.83 16.30 20.55
N THR A 15 -39.92 14.99 20.30
CA THR A 15 -38.76 14.12 20.14
C THR A 15 -38.05 14.51 18.84
N GLY A 16 -37.15 15.48 18.95
CA GLY A 16 -36.20 15.80 17.90
C GLY A 16 -35.22 14.65 17.75
N SER A 17 -35.46 13.77 16.77
CA SER A 17 -34.49 12.78 16.32
C SER A 17 -33.31 13.52 15.69
N VAL A 18 -32.26 13.75 16.48
CA VAL A 18 -30.97 14.17 15.96
C VAL A 18 -30.43 13.00 15.15
N VAL A 19 -30.58 13.06 13.83
CA VAL A 19 -29.86 12.17 12.91
C VAL A 19 -28.39 12.55 13.03
N ALA A 20 -27.67 11.86 13.92
CA ALA A 20 -26.23 11.87 13.92
C ALA A 20 -25.79 11.26 12.59
N ALA A 21 -25.34 12.11 11.66
CA ALA A 21 -24.56 11.69 10.52
C ALA A 21 -23.27 11.08 11.09
N ALA A 22 -23.30 9.78 11.38
CA ALA A 22 -22.08 9.04 11.62
C ALA A 22 -21.24 9.17 10.36
N PRO A 23 -19.95 9.56 10.45
CA PRO A 23 -19.06 9.41 9.32
C PRO A 23 -19.04 7.91 8.99
N GLY A 24 -19.69 7.55 7.88
CA GLY A 24 -19.63 6.20 7.36
C GLY A 24 -18.16 5.85 7.22
N CYS A 25 -17.76 4.70 7.75
CA CYS A 25 -16.38 4.23 7.69
C CYS A 25 -15.85 4.42 6.27
N SER A 26 -14.88 5.32 6.10
CA SER A 26 -14.14 5.46 4.85
C SER A 26 -13.23 4.24 4.71
N SER A 27 -13.80 3.07 4.41
CA SER A 27 -13.06 1.91 3.92
C SER A 27 -12.62 2.19 2.48
N THR A 28 -11.94 3.31 2.27
CA THR A 28 -11.09 3.48 1.11
C THR A 28 -9.91 2.57 1.43
N GLY A 29 -9.86 1.35 0.87
CA GLY A 29 -8.73 0.41 1.04
C GLY A 29 -7.39 0.92 0.47
N VAL A 30 -7.19 2.24 0.49
CA VAL A 30 -5.96 2.97 0.22
C VAL A 30 -5.17 3.01 1.52
N GLY A 31 -3.90 2.60 1.46
CA GLY A 31 -3.00 2.52 2.60
C GLY A 31 -2.86 1.12 3.19
N ASP A 32 -3.74 0.18 2.84
CA ASP A 32 -3.63 -1.21 3.24
C ASP A 32 -2.33 -1.82 2.72
N PRO A 33 -1.60 -2.63 3.52
CA PRO A 33 -0.39 -3.27 3.05
C PRO A 33 -0.70 -4.25 1.90
N CYS A 34 0.17 -4.30 0.91
CA CYS A 34 0.13 -5.29 -0.16
C CYS A 34 1.53 -5.85 -0.42
N VAL A 35 1.59 -7.10 -0.85
CA VAL A 35 2.80 -7.75 -1.37
C VAL A 35 2.68 -7.80 -2.89
N PRO A 36 3.54 -7.11 -3.65
CA PRO A 36 3.49 -7.15 -5.12
C PRO A 36 3.63 -8.57 -5.66
N GLU A 37 2.86 -8.90 -6.70
CA GLU A 37 2.80 -10.26 -7.28
C GLU A 37 4.17 -10.75 -7.79
N GLN A 38 5.05 -9.84 -8.21
CA GLN A 38 6.42 -10.20 -8.60
C GLN A 38 7.19 -10.88 -7.48
N GLU A 39 6.86 -10.62 -6.21
CA GLU A 39 7.51 -11.30 -5.09
C GLU A 39 7.17 -12.79 -4.98
N PHE A 40 6.16 -13.30 -5.69
CA PHE A 40 5.88 -14.74 -5.74
C PHE A 40 6.74 -15.46 -6.79
N ASP A 41 7.52 -14.74 -7.61
CA ASP A 41 8.53 -15.30 -8.49
C ASP A 41 9.87 -15.49 -7.74
N PRO A 42 10.43 -16.71 -7.64
CA PRO A 42 11.72 -16.93 -6.98
C PRO A 42 12.90 -16.22 -7.65
N THR A 43 12.77 -15.80 -8.91
CA THR A 43 13.81 -15.09 -9.64
C THR A 43 13.77 -13.57 -9.42
N PHE A 44 12.71 -13.04 -8.81
CA PHE A 44 12.58 -11.62 -8.53
C PHE A 44 13.40 -11.20 -7.30
N LEU A 45 14.47 -10.46 -7.55
CA LEU A 45 15.40 -10.00 -6.52
C LEU A 45 14.93 -8.74 -5.76
N GLY A 46 13.91 -8.05 -6.25
CA GLY A 46 13.35 -6.87 -5.61
C GLY A 46 13.21 -5.66 -6.53
N PHE A 47 12.56 -4.63 -6.01
CA PHE A 47 12.37 -3.36 -6.67
C PHE A 47 13.59 -2.44 -6.51
N SER A 48 13.67 -1.43 -7.38
CA SER A 48 14.62 -0.32 -7.25
C SER A 48 13.89 0.94 -6.78
N GLN A 49 14.49 1.66 -5.84
CA GLN A 49 13.95 2.91 -5.34
C GLN A 49 13.91 4.03 -6.38
N LYS A 50 14.51 3.83 -7.56
CA LYS A 50 14.45 4.79 -8.67
C LYS A 50 13.22 4.62 -9.54
N GLN A 51 12.37 3.65 -9.25
CA GLN A 51 11.24 3.28 -10.11
C GLN A 51 9.92 3.36 -9.35
N VAL A 52 8.86 3.57 -10.12
CA VAL A 52 7.47 3.39 -9.67
C VAL A 52 6.92 2.17 -10.40
N ASN A 53 6.33 1.24 -9.68
CA ASN A 53 5.61 0.12 -10.25
C ASN A 53 4.15 0.16 -9.80
N VAL A 54 3.23 0.06 -10.76
CA VAL A 54 1.79 0.04 -10.51
C VAL A 54 1.27 -1.33 -10.90
N GLU A 55 0.89 -2.13 -9.91
CA GLU A 55 0.23 -3.39 -10.14
C GLU A 55 -1.28 -3.17 -10.17
N SER A 56 -1.87 -3.28 -11.35
CA SER A 56 -3.32 -3.32 -11.51
C SER A 56 -3.87 -4.72 -11.24
N LYS A 57 -5.14 -4.80 -10.82
CA LYS A 57 -5.88 -6.04 -10.52
C LYS A 57 -5.36 -6.81 -9.30
N SER A 58 -4.67 -6.13 -8.38
CA SER A 58 -4.21 -6.76 -7.14
C SER A 58 -5.39 -7.26 -6.31
N PHE A 59 -5.37 -8.53 -5.90
CA PHE A 59 -6.45 -9.14 -5.12
C PHE A 59 -6.40 -8.76 -3.64
N GLN A 60 -5.25 -8.31 -3.17
CA GLN A 60 -5.03 -7.86 -1.79
C GLN A 60 -5.65 -6.48 -1.54
N CYS A 61 -5.82 -5.69 -2.61
CA CYS A 61 -6.31 -4.33 -2.54
C CYS A 61 -7.78 -4.24 -2.92
N GLN A 62 -8.60 -3.67 -2.03
CA GLN A 62 -9.99 -3.34 -2.37
C GLN A 62 -10.08 -2.41 -3.59
N THR A 63 -9.08 -1.52 -3.74
CA THR A 63 -8.91 -0.62 -4.89
C THR A 63 -8.38 -1.31 -6.15
N ARG A 64 -8.03 -2.60 -6.07
CA ARG A 64 -7.38 -3.38 -7.12
C ARG A 64 -6.01 -2.87 -7.55
N LEU A 65 -5.37 -1.99 -6.77
CA LEU A 65 -4.10 -1.38 -7.15
C LEU A 65 -3.10 -1.45 -6.01
N CYS A 66 -2.02 -2.20 -6.20
CA CYS A 66 -0.85 -2.19 -5.32
C CYS A 66 0.21 -1.26 -5.93
N LEU A 67 0.51 -0.18 -5.22
CA LEU A 67 1.50 0.81 -5.64
C LEU A 67 2.83 0.50 -4.97
N VAL A 68 3.89 0.47 -5.77
CA VAL A 68 5.29 0.44 -5.32
C VAL A 68 5.93 1.77 -5.70
N ASN A 69 6.07 2.66 -4.72
CA ASN A 69 6.48 4.04 -4.93
C ASN A 69 7.95 4.24 -4.50
N HIS A 70 8.90 4.13 -5.44
CA HIS A 70 10.31 4.37 -5.16
C HIS A 70 10.81 3.51 -3.98
N PHE A 71 10.57 2.21 -4.05
CA PHE A 71 10.90 1.24 -3.01
C PHE A 71 12.06 0.35 -3.46
N ARG A 72 12.97 0.00 -2.52
CA ARG A 72 14.08 -0.93 -2.78
C ARG A 72 13.86 -2.27 -2.09
N GLY A 73 14.19 -3.35 -2.79
CA GLY A 73 14.16 -4.70 -2.23
C GLY A 73 12.78 -5.33 -2.32
N ARG A 74 12.44 -6.17 -1.34
CA ARG A 74 11.18 -6.92 -1.26
C ARG A 74 10.43 -6.54 0.01
N VAL A 75 9.11 -6.39 -0.08
CA VAL A 75 8.21 -6.19 1.08
C VAL A 75 8.35 -7.36 2.04
N SER A 76 8.39 -8.59 1.51
CA SER A 76 8.52 -9.83 2.27
C SER A 76 9.93 -10.12 2.81
N CYS A 77 10.94 -9.35 2.40
CA CYS A 77 12.31 -9.51 2.89
C CYS A 77 12.97 -8.17 3.20
N PRO A 78 12.62 -7.53 4.33
CA PRO A 78 13.04 -6.17 4.64
C PRO A 78 14.55 -5.98 4.77
N TYR A 79 15.25 -7.02 5.20
CA TYR A 79 16.66 -6.98 5.54
C TYR A 79 17.56 -7.57 4.45
N GLY A 80 16.97 -8.05 3.35
CA GLY A 80 17.70 -8.57 2.20
C GLY A 80 18.49 -9.87 2.44
N GLN A 81 19.20 -10.29 1.39
CA GLN A 81 20.07 -11.47 1.40
C GLN A 81 21.30 -11.27 0.51
N THR A 82 22.38 -11.98 0.81
CA THR A 82 23.62 -11.97 0.05
C THR A 82 23.47 -12.67 -1.30
N ALA A 83 24.47 -12.51 -2.19
CA ALA A 83 24.49 -13.17 -3.48
C ALA A 83 24.49 -14.72 -3.41
N THR A 84 24.86 -15.30 -2.26
CA THR A 84 24.82 -16.75 -2.01
C THR A 84 23.49 -17.23 -1.44
N GLY A 85 22.57 -16.32 -1.12
CA GLY A 85 21.25 -16.63 -0.55
C GLY A 85 21.23 -16.73 0.98
N ASN A 86 22.24 -16.21 1.68
CA ASN A 86 22.20 -16.08 3.14
C ASN A 86 21.57 -14.73 3.50
N GLY A 87 20.72 -14.66 4.53
CA GLY A 87 20.22 -13.36 4.98
C GLY A 87 21.35 -12.44 5.45
N ILE A 88 21.20 -11.12 5.26
CA ILE A 88 22.25 -10.14 5.60
C ILE A 88 22.30 -9.91 7.11
N SER A 89 21.17 -9.51 7.70
CA SER A 89 21.02 -9.30 9.14
C SER A 89 19.85 -10.10 9.74
N SER A 90 19.18 -10.92 8.93
CA SER A 90 18.07 -11.79 9.30
C SER A 90 18.23 -13.18 8.67
N GLU A 91 17.19 -14.00 8.73
CA GLU A 91 17.06 -15.21 7.92
C GLU A 91 17.04 -14.87 6.42
N ALA A 92 17.34 -15.88 5.58
CA ALA A 92 17.31 -15.74 4.13
C ALA A 92 15.90 -15.40 3.61
N CYS A 93 15.82 -14.70 2.47
CA CYS A 93 14.54 -14.36 1.88
C CYS A 93 13.84 -15.60 1.34
N VAL A 94 12.53 -15.65 1.57
CA VAL A 94 11.63 -16.69 1.08
C VAL A 94 10.49 -16.06 0.28
N LEU A 95 9.75 -16.89 -0.44
CA LEU A 95 8.53 -16.46 -1.12
C LEU A 95 7.44 -16.14 -0.09
N PRO A 96 6.62 -15.09 -0.31
CA PRO A 96 5.51 -14.77 0.58
C PRO A 96 4.59 -15.97 0.77
N GLY A 97 4.21 -16.25 2.03
CA GLY A 97 3.36 -17.39 2.39
C GLY A 97 3.99 -18.78 2.22
N SER A 98 5.27 -18.88 1.81
CA SER A 98 5.95 -20.14 1.54
C SER A 98 7.34 -20.17 2.19
N PRO A 99 7.44 -20.42 3.51
CA PRO A 99 8.70 -20.29 4.27
C PRO A 99 9.81 -21.26 3.84
N ASN A 100 9.49 -22.31 3.08
CA ASN A 100 10.47 -23.27 2.57
C ASN A 100 10.85 -23.04 1.09
N ARG A 101 10.39 -21.93 0.50
CA ARG A 101 10.66 -21.60 -0.91
C ARG A 101 11.60 -20.40 -0.95
N PRO A 102 12.90 -20.57 -1.23
CA PRO A 102 13.86 -19.49 -1.21
C PRO A 102 13.71 -18.54 -2.41
N VAL A 103 14.22 -17.32 -2.26
CA VAL A 103 14.52 -16.46 -3.41
C VAL A 103 15.84 -16.91 -4.04
N GLU A 104 15.81 -17.17 -5.34
CA GLU A 104 16.90 -17.80 -6.09
C GLU A 104 17.56 -16.85 -7.08
N GLY A 105 16.89 -15.77 -7.49
CA GLY A 105 17.37 -14.91 -8.56
C GLY A 105 17.40 -15.63 -9.92
N VAL A 106 17.91 -14.96 -10.94
CA VAL A 106 18.10 -15.58 -12.26
C VAL A 106 19.40 -16.38 -12.24
N ALA A 107 19.33 -17.64 -12.70
CA ALA A 107 20.51 -18.50 -12.77
C ALA A 107 21.60 -17.87 -13.64
N ASN A 108 22.84 -17.85 -13.12
CA ASN A 108 24.02 -17.27 -13.78
C ASN A 108 23.97 -15.74 -13.97
N SER A 109 23.07 -15.03 -13.30
CA SER A 109 23.09 -13.55 -13.26
C SER A 109 24.23 -13.05 -12.36
N PRO A 110 24.90 -11.93 -12.68
CA PRO A 110 25.96 -11.36 -11.83
C PRO A 110 25.47 -10.95 -10.43
N GLU A 111 24.19 -10.67 -10.26
CA GLU A 111 23.56 -10.36 -8.98
C GLU A 111 23.44 -11.60 -8.07
N GLY A 112 23.54 -12.81 -8.65
CA GLY A 112 23.29 -14.07 -7.95
C GLY A 112 21.91 -14.08 -7.30
N LYS A 113 21.87 -14.40 -6.00
CA LYS A 113 20.63 -14.39 -5.19
C LYS A 113 20.41 -13.08 -4.43
N ARG A 114 21.17 -12.01 -4.71
CA ARG A 114 21.20 -10.83 -3.85
C ARG A 114 19.85 -10.11 -3.85
N VAL A 115 19.26 -9.94 -2.66
CA VAL A 115 18.13 -9.04 -2.42
C VAL A 115 18.67 -7.87 -1.60
N GLU A 116 18.53 -6.65 -2.11
CA GLU A 116 18.93 -5.47 -1.35
C GLU A 116 17.99 -5.23 -0.16
N PRO A 117 18.51 -4.84 1.02
CA PRO A 117 17.67 -4.42 2.14
C PRO A 117 16.82 -3.20 1.75
N GLN A 118 15.67 -3.05 2.40
CA GLN A 118 14.86 -1.84 2.25
C GLN A 118 15.63 -0.60 2.71
N CYS A 119 15.30 0.55 2.15
CA CYS A 119 15.84 1.83 2.60
C CYS A 119 15.10 2.29 3.86
N LEU A 120 15.83 2.76 4.88
CA LEU A 120 15.25 3.18 6.16
C LEU A 120 14.19 4.27 6.03
N ASN A 121 14.42 5.23 5.14
CA ASN A 121 13.50 6.33 4.88
C ASN A 121 12.38 5.95 3.89
N ARG A 122 12.42 4.76 3.28
CA ARG A 122 11.48 4.30 2.25
C ARG A 122 11.03 2.85 2.44
N VAL A 123 10.83 2.46 3.69
CA VAL A 123 10.28 1.15 4.11
C VAL A 123 8.89 0.87 3.50
N ALA A 124 8.55 -0.40 3.38
CA ALA A 124 7.33 -0.86 2.69
C ALA A 124 6.05 -0.20 3.22
N ASP A 125 5.90 0.00 4.54
CA ASP A 125 4.71 0.65 5.10
C ASP A 125 4.53 2.11 4.63
N LYS A 126 5.59 2.77 4.15
CA LYS A 126 5.55 4.14 3.62
C LYS A 126 5.51 4.22 2.11
N THR A 127 5.78 3.13 1.39
CA THR A 127 6.04 3.18 -0.06
C THR A 127 5.40 2.04 -0.85
N VAL A 128 4.90 0.99 -0.19
CA VAL A 128 4.22 -0.14 -0.81
C VAL A 128 2.89 -0.42 -0.11
N TYR A 129 1.80 -0.08 -0.77
CA TYR A 129 0.45 -0.22 -0.23
C TYR A 129 -0.59 -0.13 -1.34
N CYS A 130 -1.78 -0.57 -1.02
CA CYS A 130 -2.95 -0.37 -1.84
C CYS A 130 -3.16 1.12 -2.07
N SER A 131 -3.21 1.56 -3.32
CA SER A 131 -3.42 2.96 -3.68
C SER A 131 -4.61 3.06 -4.65
N CYS A 132 -4.89 4.24 -5.16
CA CYS A 132 -5.87 4.44 -6.19
C CYS A 132 -5.42 5.57 -7.11
N ARG A 133 -5.85 5.49 -8.38
CA ARG A 133 -5.56 6.50 -9.39
C ARG A 133 -6.40 7.74 -9.10
N CYS A 134 -5.76 8.90 -9.01
CA CYS A 134 -6.40 10.17 -8.63
C CYS A 134 -6.34 11.23 -9.74
N ALA A 135 -5.51 11.04 -10.76
CA ALA A 135 -5.47 11.90 -11.92
C ALA A 135 -4.94 11.19 -13.17
N ASN A 136 -5.29 11.71 -14.34
CA ASN A 136 -4.66 11.35 -15.61
C ASN A 136 -3.24 11.93 -15.71
N SER A 137 -2.60 11.69 -16.86
CA SER A 137 -1.25 12.18 -17.18
C SER A 137 -1.10 13.70 -17.20
N LYS A 138 -2.21 14.45 -17.23
CA LYS A 138 -2.24 15.92 -17.20
C LYS A 138 -2.58 16.47 -15.81
N GLY A 139 -2.76 15.62 -14.80
CA GLY A 139 -3.20 16.07 -13.48
C GLY A 139 -4.70 16.37 -13.37
N ALA A 140 -5.50 15.94 -14.34
CA ALA A 140 -6.95 16.15 -14.37
C ALA A 140 -7.72 14.82 -14.26
N THR A 141 -9.05 14.89 -14.20
CA THR A 141 -9.95 13.72 -14.15
C THR A 141 -11.01 13.77 -15.25
N ASP A 142 -10.65 14.35 -16.39
CA ASP A 142 -11.55 14.80 -17.47
C ASP A 142 -11.55 13.87 -18.70
N ASP A 143 -10.98 12.67 -18.59
CA ASP A 143 -10.86 11.69 -19.68
C ASP A 143 -11.84 10.52 -19.59
N GLY A 144 -12.79 10.58 -18.64
CA GLY A 144 -13.84 9.57 -18.47
C GLY A 144 -13.39 8.29 -17.76
N ALA A 145 -12.14 8.21 -17.28
CA ALA A 145 -11.71 7.11 -16.42
C ALA A 145 -12.19 7.27 -14.97
N ASN A 146 -12.12 6.18 -14.20
CA ASN A 146 -12.48 6.20 -12.78
C ASN A 146 -11.29 6.69 -11.94
N TYR A 147 -11.51 7.79 -11.21
CA TYR A 147 -10.55 8.35 -10.27
C TYR A 147 -11.13 8.34 -8.86
N CYS A 148 -10.25 8.19 -7.87
CA CYS A 148 -10.59 8.38 -6.47
C CYS A 148 -10.19 9.78 -6.00
N ALA A 149 -10.91 10.29 -5.00
CA ALA A 149 -10.35 11.30 -4.12
C ALA A 149 -9.40 10.61 -3.12
N CYS A 150 -8.20 11.15 -2.94
CA CYS A 150 -7.29 10.62 -1.93
C CYS A 150 -7.86 10.84 -0.52
N PRO A 151 -7.87 9.81 0.35
CA PRO A 151 -8.38 9.95 1.70
C PRO A 151 -7.42 10.75 2.60
N ASP A 152 -7.85 11.02 3.84
CA ASP A 152 -7.05 11.73 4.83
C ASP A 152 -5.68 11.09 5.05
N GLY A 153 -4.64 11.91 5.13
CA GLY A 153 -3.25 11.45 5.23
C GLY A 153 -2.63 11.04 3.90
N PHE A 154 -3.36 11.14 2.79
CA PHE A 154 -2.86 10.91 1.42
C PHE A 154 -2.95 12.17 0.58
N GLN A 155 -2.17 12.21 -0.51
CA GLN A 155 -2.16 13.27 -1.50
C GLN A 155 -2.02 12.68 -2.90
N CYS A 156 -2.60 13.34 -3.89
CA CYS A 156 -2.48 12.94 -5.29
C CYS A 156 -1.13 13.41 -5.84
N GLU A 157 -0.28 12.48 -6.27
CA GLU A 157 1.04 12.78 -6.84
C GLU A 157 1.16 12.18 -8.23
N GLN A 158 1.70 12.95 -9.18
CA GLN A 158 2.04 12.45 -10.52
C GLN A 158 3.30 11.58 -10.40
N LEU A 159 3.15 10.28 -10.64
CA LEU A 159 4.22 9.30 -10.43
C LEU A 159 4.65 8.56 -11.69
N VAL A 160 3.72 8.32 -12.61
CA VAL A 160 3.99 7.56 -13.83
C VAL A 160 3.93 8.53 -15.00
N ASP A 161 5.09 8.82 -15.56
CA ASP A 161 5.23 9.71 -16.71
C ASP A 161 4.73 9.05 -18.01
N PRO A 162 4.21 9.84 -18.98
CA PRO A 162 3.87 9.39 -20.32
C PRO A 162 5.14 9.18 -21.16
N THR A 163 6.08 8.34 -20.73
CA THR A 163 7.24 8.00 -21.55
C THR A 163 6.83 6.95 -22.60
N GLY A 164 6.21 7.42 -23.69
CA GLY A 164 6.05 6.77 -25.00
C GLY A 164 5.80 5.25 -25.10
N GLN A 165 4.64 4.90 -25.69
CA GLN A 165 4.21 3.56 -26.17
C GLN A 165 4.20 2.43 -25.14
N GLY A 166 3.03 2.21 -24.52
CA GLY A 166 2.69 0.93 -23.86
C GLY A 166 1.92 1.03 -22.55
N ASN A 167 1.97 2.17 -21.86
CA ASN A 167 1.41 2.34 -20.51
C ASN A 167 0.32 3.42 -20.40
N GLU A 168 -0.30 3.84 -21.51
CA GLU A 168 -1.27 4.95 -21.55
C GLU A 168 -2.42 4.79 -20.53
N GLY A 169 -2.79 3.56 -20.16
CA GLY A 169 -3.82 3.28 -19.16
C GLY A 169 -3.40 3.46 -17.70
N LEU A 170 -2.10 3.53 -17.39
CA LEU A 170 -1.55 3.62 -16.03
C LEU A 170 -0.70 4.88 -15.81
N THR A 171 -0.48 5.69 -16.83
CA THR A 171 0.11 7.01 -16.67
C THR A 171 -0.80 7.91 -15.83
N GLY A 172 -0.22 8.69 -14.93
CA GLY A 172 -0.94 9.71 -14.18
C GLY A 172 -0.62 9.74 -12.69
N GLY A 173 -1.60 10.26 -11.95
CA GLY A 173 -1.51 10.51 -10.52
C GLY A 173 -2.05 9.37 -9.68
N TYR A 174 -1.38 9.10 -8.56
CA TYR A 174 -1.77 8.10 -7.57
C TYR A 174 -1.75 8.68 -6.16
N CYS A 175 -2.62 8.15 -5.30
CA CYS A 175 -2.64 8.56 -3.89
C CYS A 175 -1.44 7.99 -3.15
N ILE A 176 -0.57 8.87 -2.68
CA ILE A 176 0.56 8.51 -1.80
C ILE A 176 0.35 9.07 -0.41
N LYS A 177 0.94 8.43 0.60
CA LYS A 177 0.99 8.98 1.97
C LYS A 177 1.63 10.36 1.92
N GLN A 178 1.03 11.33 2.61
CA GLN A 178 1.58 12.67 2.73
C GLN A 178 3.02 12.62 3.27
N ASN A 179 3.86 13.55 2.81
CA ASN A 179 5.28 13.62 3.18
C ASN A 179 6.12 12.38 2.80
N THR A 180 5.67 11.55 1.84
CA THR A 180 6.44 10.40 1.33
C THR A 180 6.85 10.53 -0.14
N LYS A 181 6.57 11.69 -0.75
CA LYS A 181 7.03 12.02 -2.11
C LYS A 181 8.52 11.74 -2.21
N TYR A 182 8.92 11.08 -3.29
CA TYR A 182 10.31 10.74 -3.53
C TYR A 182 11.14 12.01 -3.73
N ASP A 183 12.26 12.08 -3.02
CA ASP A 183 13.25 13.14 -3.16
C ASP A 183 14.61 12.48 -3.45
N PRO A 184 15.14 12.61 -4.68
CA PRO A 184 16.42 12.01 -5.03
C PRO A 184 17.62 12.61 -4.27
N ALA A 185 17.48 13.78 -3.65
CA ALA A 185 18.56 14.40 -2.86
C ALA A 185 18.80 13.67 -1.53
N VAL A 186 17.81 12.93 -1.03
CA VAL A 186 17.88 12.15 0.21
C VAL A 186 17.57 10.68 -0.07
N ASP A 187 17.96 10.18 -1.24
CA ASP A 187 17.72 8.79 -1.63
C ASP A 187 18.44 7.82 -0.68
N CYS A 188 17.68 6.89 -0.11
CA CYS A 188 18.16 5.80 0.72
C CYS A 188 19.18 6.19 1.81
N THR A 189 18.71 6.82 2.89
CA THR A 189 19.55 7.26 4.03
C THR A 189 19.95 6.12 4.97
N GLY A 190 20.40 5.00 4.42
CA GLY A 190 20.76 3.77 5.13
C GLY A 190 19.81 2.60 4.88
N ASP A 191 20.28 1.43 5.31
CA ASP A 191 19.66 0.14 5.05
C ASP A 191 18.95 -0.38 6.30
N CYS A 192 17.84 -1.08 6.08
CA CYS A 192 17.20 -1.88 7.12
C CYS A 192 18.15 -2.97 7.61
N ASP A 193 18.37 -3.00 8.92
CA ASP A 193 19.29 -3.94 9.56
C ASP A 193 18.67 -4.43 10.88
N LYS A 194 18.33 -5.73 10.94
CA LYS A 194 17.71 -6.37 12.12
C LYS A 194 18.68 -6.47 13.30
N SER A 195 19.99 -6.40 13.06
CA SER A 195 21.01 -6.46 14.10
C SER A 195 21.17 -5.13 14.85
N ASN A 196 20.64 -4.04 14.30
CA ASN A 196 20.72 -2.70 14.90
C ASN A 196 19.31 -2.14 15.17
N PRO A 197 18.92 -1.96 16.46
CA PRO A 197 17.60 -1.47 16.83
C PRO A 197 17.22 -0.11 16.24
N LYS A 198 18.19 0.74 15.90
CA LYS A 198 17.94 2.07 15.31
C LYS A 198 17.53 1.99 13.83
N THR A 199 17.81 0.86 13.19
CA THR A 199 17.64 0.64 11.76
C THR A 199 16.74 -0.58 11.49
N GLN A 200 15.99 -1.01 12.51
CA GLN A 200 15.07 -2.12 12.39
C GLN A 200 13.82 -1.68 11.64
N CYS A 201 13.53 -2.35 10.53
CA CYS A 201 12.34 -2.11 9.72
C CYS A 201 11.24 -3.11 10.05
N LYS A 202 9.99 -2.67 9.93
CA LYS A 202 8.84 -3.57 10.05
C LYS A 202 8.69 -4.34 8.73
N GLY A 203 8.50 -5.65 8.80
CA GLY A 203 8.16 -6.45 7.62
C GLY A 203 8.26 -7.97 7.77
N GLU A 204 8.31 -8.50 8.98
CA GLU A 204 7.68 -9.80 9.19
C GLU A 204 6.18 -9.56 9.04
N VAL A 205 5.65 -9.81 7.84
CA VAL A 205 4.20 -9.99 7.68
C VAL A 205 3.86 -11.30 8.38
N GLU A 206 3.74 -11.26 9.71
CA GLU A 206 3.12 -12.33 10.48
C GLU A 206 1.70 -12.50 9.95
N GLY A 207 1.50 -13.52 9.12
CA GLY A 207 0.17 -13.89 8.65
C GLY A 207 -0.30 -13.13 7.41
N ALA A 208 0.36 -13.38 6.28
CA ALA A 208 -0.40 -13.84 5.12
C ALA A 208 -1.09 -15.17 5.48
N LYS A 209 -2.02 -15.10 6.45
CA LYS A 209 -2.97 -16.18 6.68
C LYS A 209 -3.75 -16.26 5.38
N PRO A 210 -3.70 -17.38 4.65
CA PRO A 210 -4.55 -17.52 3.47
C PRO A 210 -5.96 -17.17 3.91
N ALA A 211 -6.63 -16.31 3.13
CA ALA A 211 -8.06 -16.08 3.27
C ALA A 211 -8.67 -17.47 3.46
N ALA A 212 -9.31 -17.68 4.62
CA ALA A 212 -9.88 -18.96 4.96
C ALA A 212 -10.67 -19.42 3.74
N ALA A 213 -10.27 -20.56 3.15
CA ALA A 213 -11.07 -21.21 2.13
C ALA A 213 -12.47 -21.30 2.74
N GLY A 214 -13.41 -20.54 2.17
CA GLY A 214 -14.79 -20.57 2.60
C GLY A 214 -15.21 -22.02 2.54
N ALA A 215 -15.56 -22.58 3.69
CA ALA A 215 -16.26 -23.85 3.74
C ALA A 215 -17.53 -23.66 2.91
N ASP A 216 -17.54 -24.25 1.73
CA ASP A 216 -18.73 -24.47 0.93
C ASP A 216 -19.65 -25.37 1.76
N ALA A 217 -20.54 -24.73 2.51
CA ALA A 217 -21.73 -25.35 3.06
C ALA A 217 -22.86 -25.04 2.07
N GLY A 218 -23.09 -25.95 1.12
CA GLY A 218 -24.00 -25.67 0.02
C GLY A 218 -24.51 -26.88 -0.77
N LYS A 219 -25.34 -27.69 -0.11
CA LYS A 219 -26.29 -28.71 -0.64
C LYS A 219 -25.78 -30.12 -0.97
#